data_AF-A0A658NMN5-F1
#
_entry.id   AF-A0A658NMN5-F1
#
_cell.length_a   1.000
_cell.length_b   1.000
_cell.length_c   1.000
_cell.angle_alpha   90.00
_cell.angle_beta   90.00
_cell.angle_gamma   90.00
#
_symmetry.space_group_name_H-M   'P 1'
#
loop_
_entity.id
_entity.type
_entity.pdbx_description
1 polymer ?
#
loop_
_entity_poly.entity_id
_entity_poly.type
_entity_poly.pdbx_seq_one_letter_code
_entity_poly.pdbx_strand_id
1 'polypeptide(L)'
;TERGFGIRGAVGCSDRGNTAASQLKVGDIDWEHVFGTLGVRWFHTGGIFAALSESTGAVVVEAAKAARRHGTIVSYDLNYRPSL
;
A
#
# COMPACT_ATOMS: atom_id res chain seq x y z
N THR A 1 -14.70 11.35 2.52
CA THR A 1 -15.74 11.36 1.46
C THR A 1 -16.88 12.21 1.93
N GLU A 2 -17.19 13.28 1.20
CA GLU A 2 -18.39 14.07 1.49
C GLU A 2 -19.62 13.27 1.05
N ARG A 3 -20.64 13.16 1.92
CA ARG A 3 -21.91 12.54 1.55
C ARG A 3 -22.57 13.40 0.48
N GLY A 4 -22.88 12.79 -0.66
CA GLY A 4 -23.72 13.42 -1.67
C GLY A 4 -25.13 13.70 -1.11
N PHE A 5 -25.74 14.79 -1.55
CA PHE A 5 -27.15 15.10 -1.25
C PHE A 5 -27.99 14.96 -2.51
N GLY A 6 -29.14 14.28 -2.39
CA GLY A 6 -30.04 14.01 -3.52
C GLY A 6 -29.38 13.18 -4.63
N ILE A 7 -29.41 13.68 -5.86
CA ILE A 7 -28.88 13.01 -7.05
C ILE A 7 -27.35 13.16 -7.22
N ARG A 8 -26.70 14.00 -6.41
CA ARG A 8 -25.26 14.23 -6.49
C ARG A 8 -24.52 13.05 -5.87
N GLY A 9 -23.62 12.43 -6.64
CA GLY A 9 -22.69 11.42 -6.14
C GLY A 9 -21.76 11.95 -5.04
N ALA A 10 -21.29 11.05 -4.19
CA ALA A 10 -20.29 11.40 -3.19
C ALA A 10 -19.00 11.89 -3.86
N VAL A 11 -18.38 12.94 -3.31
CA VAL A 11 -17.10 13.48 -3.79
C VAL A 11 -16.04 13.25 -2.72
N GLY A 12 -14.90 12.70 -3.14
CA GLY A 12 -13.72 12.55 -2.30
C GLY A 12 -12.70 13.63 -2.64
N CYS A 13 -12.37 14.47 -1.66
CA CYS A 13 -11.13 15.26 -1.68
C CYS A 13 -10.09 14.48 -0.86
N SER A 14 -9.00 14.06 -1.50
CA SER A 14 -7.94 13.30 -0.82
C SER A 14 -6.82 14.23 -0.40
N ASP A 15 -6.61 14.40 0.90
CA ASP A 15 -5.45 15.09 1.46
C ASP A 15 -4.48 14.06 2.05
N ARG A 16 -3.66 13.48 1.16
CA ARG A 16 -2.73 12.39 1.51
C ARG A 16 -1.30 12.60 1.02
N GLY A 17 -1.05 13.74 0.38
CA GLY A 17 0.30 14.13 -0.03
C GLY A 17 1.18 14.38 1.19
N ASN A 18 2.48 14.10 1.08
CA ASN A 18 3.48 14.36 2.13
C ASN A 18 3.24 13.69 3.49
N THR A 19 2.30 12.74 3.56
CA THR A 19 2.10 11.91 4.75
C THR A 19 3.31 11.01 4.98
N ALA A 20 3.59 10.61 6.22
CA ALA A 20 4.69 9.69 6.53
C ALA A 20 4.64 8.40 5.68
N ALA A 21 3.43 7.87 5.43
CA ALA A 21 3.24 6.70 4.56
C ALA A 21 3.68 6.96 3.10
N SER A 22 3.44 8.17 2.57
CA SER A 22 3.91 8.57 1.22
C SER A 22 5.43 8.74 1.15
N GLN A 23 6.10 8.89 2.29
CA GLN A 23 7.55 9.08 2.37
C GLN A 23 8.32 7.77 2.55
N LEU A 24 7.64 6.63 2.69
CA LEU A 24 8.28 5.32 2.83
C LEU A 24 9.15 4.99 1.62
N LYS A 25 10.31 4.41 1.90
CA LYS A 25 11.34 4.00 0.94
C LYS A 25 11.76 2.57 1.20
N VAL A 26 12.39 1.97 0.20
CA VAL A 26 13.00 0.65 0.31
C VAL A 26 13.98 0.66 1.49
N GLY A 27 13.90 -0.35 2.36
CA GLY A 27 14.72 -0.47 3.56
C GLY A 27 14.20 0.24 4.81
N ASP A 28 13.12 1.03 4.73
CA ASP A 28 12.52 1.65 5.93
C ASP A 28 11.84 0.63 6.84
N ILE A 29 11.46 -0.52 6.29
CA ILE A 29 10.76 -1.59 7.02
C ILE A 29 11.63 -2.85 7.00
N ASP A 30 11.89 -3.40 8.19
CA ASP A 30 12.58 -4.69 8.34
C ASP A 30 11.64 -5.86 8.00
N TRP A 31 11.49 -6.12 6.70
CA TRP A 31 10.63 -7.19 6.21
C TRP A 31 11.13 -8.60 6.58
N GLU A 32 12.44 -8.77 6.80
CA GLU A 32 13.00 -10.06 7.22
C GLU A 32 12.59 -10.38 8.65
N HIS A 33 12.59 -9.38 9.54
CA HIS A 33 12.03 -9.53 10.87
C HIS A 33 10.52 -9.82 10.82
N VAL A 34 9.76 -9.03 10.05
CA VAL A 34 8.30 -9.16 9.97
C VAL A 34 7.87 -10.52 9.42
N PHE A 35 8.43 -10.96 8.29
CA PHE A 35 8.01 -12.21 7.65
C PHE A 35 8.74 -13.43 8.21
N GLY A 36 10.04 -13.32 8.47
CA GLY A 36 10.88 -14.44 8.90
C GLY A 36 10.87 -14.69 10.41
N THR A 37 10.98 -13.64 11.22
CA THR A 37 11.04 -13.79 12.69
C THR A 37 9.64 -13.85 13.32
N LEU A 38 8.76 -12.92 12.95
CA LEU A 38 7.40 -12.87 13.51
C LEU A 38 6.44 -13.85 12.83
N GLY A 39 6.84 -14.43 11.68
CA GLY A 39 6.07 -15.48 11.01
C GLY A 39 4.73 -15.00 10.45
N VAL A 40 4.68 -13.77 9.91
CA VAL A 40 3.45 -13.23 9.31
C VAL A 40 2.96 -14.16 8.20
N ARG A 41 1.69 -14.56 8.28
CA ARG A 41 1.12 -15.55 7.36
C ARG A 41 0.52 -14.96 6.09
N TRP A 42 0.16 -13.67 6.13
CA TRP A 42 -0.49 -13.00 5.02
C TRP A 42 -0.05 -11.55 4.92
N PHE A 43 0.35 -11.14 3.72
CA PHE A 43 0.64 -9.77 3.34
C PHE A 43 -0.37 -9.32 2.29
N HIS A 44 -1.07 -8.23 2.58
CA HIS A 44 -2.03 -7.62 1.67
C HIS A 44 -1.60 -6.19 1.35
N THR A 45 -1.66 -5.83 0.09
CA THR A 45 -1.42 -4.46 -0.39
C THR A 45 -2.22 -4.21 -1.67
N GLY A 46 -2.04 -3.05 -2.30
CA GLY A 46 -2.77 -2.74 -3.52
C GLY A 46 -2.33 -1.46 -4.23
N GLY A 47 -2.97 -1.21 -5.37
CA GLY A 47 -2.62 -0.12 -6.29
C GLY A 47 -2.65 1.28 -5.66
N ILE A 48 -3.54 1.50 -4.67
CA ILE A 48 -3.58 2.78 -3.95
C ILE A 48 -2.27 3.07 -3.21
N PHE A 49 -1.75 2.07 -2.49
CA PHE A 49 -0.51 2.24 -1.75
C PHE A 49 0.68 2.23 -2.70
N ALA A 50 0.69 1.33 -3.69
CA ALA A 50 1.77 1.28 -4.68
C ALA A 50 1.94 2.61 -5.43
N ALA A 51 0.84 3.30 -5.77
CA ALA A 51 0.84 4.59 -6.46
C ALA A 51 0.74 5.80 -5.52
N LEU A 52 0.92 5.64 -4.21
CA LEU A 52 0.78 6.76 -3.26
C LEU A 52 1.88 7.83 -3.45
N SER A 53 3.09 7.41 -3.83
CA SER A 53 4.21 8.27 -4.21
C SER A 53 5.17 7.54 -5.18
N GLU A 54 6.20 8.24 -5.64
CA GLU A 54 7.24 7.67 -6.50
C GLU A 54 7.98 6.48 -5.85
N SER A 55 8.13 6.49 -4.52
CA SER A 55 8.88 5.46 -3.81
C SER A 55 8.04 4.26 -3.38
N THR A 56 6.74 4.44 -3.14
CA THR A 56 5.89 3.40 -2.52
C THR A 56 5.72 2.17 -3.39
N GLY A 57 5.80 2.30 -4.72
CA GLY A 57 5.78 1.17 -5.63
C GLY A 57 6.97 0.22 -5.42
N ALA A 58 8.17 0.78 -5.19
CA ALA A 58 9.37 0.00 -4.90
C ALA A 58 9.29 -0.69 -3.53
N VAL A 59 8.70 -0.03 -2.53
CA VAL A 59 8.44 -0.61 -1.19
C VAL A 59 7.51 -1.83 -1.30
N VAL A 60 6.44 -1.74 -2.09
CA VAL A 60 5.54 -2.87 -2.34
C VAL A 60 6.29 -4.06 -2.96
N VAL A 61 7.17 -3.81 -3.93
CA VAL A 61 7.96 -4.85 -4.58
C VAL A 61 8.95 -5.49 -3.60
N GLU A 62 9.60 -4.70 -2.75
CA GLU A 62 10.47 -5.19 -1.68
C GLU A 62 9.71 -6.12 -0.73
N ALA A 63 8.58 -5.65 -0.21
CA ALA A 63 7.73 -6.39 0.71
C ALA A 63 7.24 -7.71 0.10
N ALA A 64 6.75 -7.68 -1.15
CA ALA A 64 6.27 -8.87 -1.85
C ALA A 64 7.38 -9.90 -2.09
N LYS A 65 8.59 -9.45 -2.42
CA LYS A 65 9.77 -10.32 -2.57
C LYS A 65 10.15 -10.96 -1.23
N ALA A 66 10.16 -10.20 -0.14
CA ALA A 66 10.47 -10.69 1.19
C ALA A 66 9.42 -11.69 1.70
N ALA A 67 8.13 -11.34 1.58
CA ALA A 67 7.02 -12.23 1.91
C ALA A 67 7.14 -13.58 1.19
N ARG A 68 7.44 -13.56 -0.12
CA ARG A 68 7.62 -14.79 -0.91
C ARG A 68 8.81 -15.65 -0.44
N ARG A 69 9.92 -15.04 0.01
CA ARG A 69 11.07 -15.79 0.55
C ARG A 69 10.70 -16.59 1.80
N HIS A 70 9.82 -16.03 2.63
CA HIS A 70 9.40 -16.63 3.91
C HIS A 70 8.10 -17.43 3.83
N GLY A 71 7.56 -17.65 2.62
CA GLY A 71 6.32 -18.41 2.43
C GLY A 71 5.06 -17.67 2.91
N THR A 72 5.14 -16.38 3.20
CA THR A 72 3.98 -15.52 3.48
C THR A 72 3.12 -15.38 2.21
N ILE A 73 1.81 -15.59 2.35
CA ILE A 73 0.87 -15.42 1.24
C ILE A 73 0.80 -13.94 0.88
N VAL A 74 0.90 -13.61 -0.41
CA VAL A 74 0.76 -12.25 -0.92
C VAL A 74 -0.56 -12.12 -1.67
N SER A 75 -1.35 -11.11 -1.31
CA SER A 75 -2.56 -10.72 -2.04
C SER A 75 -2.47 -9.25 -2.45
N TYR A 76 -3.01 -8.94 -3.64
CA TYR A 76 -2.92 -7.61 -4.23
C TYR A 76 -4.26 -7.18 -4.82
N ASP A 77 -4.77 -6.03 -4.41
CA ASP A 77 -5.93 -5.39 -5.02
C ASP A 77 -5.48 -4.28 -5.98
N LEU A 78 -5.86 -4.38 -7.26
CA LEU A 78 -5.47 -3.41 -8.29
C LEU A 78 -5.95 -1.99 -7.98
N ASN A 79 -7.16 -1.83 -7.41
CA ASN A 79 -7.77 -0.56 -7.01
C ASN A 79 -7.33 0.68 -7.82
N TYR A 80 -7.44 0.61 -9.16
CA TYR A 80 -6.98 1.69 -10.03
C TYR A 80 -7.69 3.01 -9.69
N ARG A 81 -6.90 4.08 -9.59
CA ARG A 81 -7.38 5.46 -9.42
C ARG A 81 -6.57 6.36 -10.36
N PRO A 82 -7.18 6.98 -11.37
CA PRO A 82 -6.50 7.91 -12.27
C PRO A 82 -5.84 9.12 -11.58
N SER A 83 -6.28 9.44 -10.36
CA SER A 83 -5.76 10.56 -9.57
C SER A 83 -4.51 10.20 -8.74
N LEU A 84 -3.91 9.04 -8.99
CA LEU A 84 -2.68 8.55 -8.36
C LEU A 84 -1.65 8.23 -9.43
#